data_AF-A0A0K8R6A7-F1
#
_entry.id   AF-A0A0K8R6A7-F1
#
_cell.length_a   1.000
_cell.length_b   1.000
_cell.length_c   1.000
_cell.angle_alpha   90.00
_cell.angle_beta   90.00
_cell.angle_gamma   90.00
#
_symmetry.space_group_name_H-M   'P 1'
#
loop_
_entity.id
_entity.type
_entity.pdbx_description
1 polymer ?
#
loop_
_entity_poly.entity_id
_entity_poly.type
_entity_poly.pdbx_seq_one_letter_code
_entity_poly.pdbx_strand_id
1 'polypeptide(L)'
;MVQNITLGVRCVCDTSLMKARQEKNHTTLLREYLLIFLSTVELYLRESQCPKIKLVLTGVKETTEEEESHFEKTENELGVETLDPTFTLGLFQHWVERNIKFENDDIVFLLTSIQIKDHVGTGISKNGYSYFDEICSLGVGLVRDSGVKFDGVIYMAQQIAHMLGSPWDITNACPESDKTLMAPVSKPQLSVCTKEALRQIYNNNTKDACWNKTPKPDESSNGSLPATYFQKENYCFTQRQERPFECPEGNKNYIANATRCRVGCCTNNTSDARGFTYPVPDGTACGDEKICIAAVCSKVSEEDSD
;
A
#
# COMPACT_ATOMS: atom_id res chain seq x y z
N MET A 1 -1.49 -22.08 -18.76
CA MET A 1 -2.19 -20.79 -18.87
C MET A 1 -2.25 -20.24 -17.46
N VAL A 2 -1.54 -19.15 -17.18
CA VAL A 2 -1.61 -18.50 -15.86
C VAL A 2 -2.97 -17.80 -15.79
N GLN A 3 -3.73 -18.08 -14.73
CA GLN A 3 -5.02 -17.44 -14.48
C GLN A 3 -4.77 -16.11 -13.78
N ASN A 4 -5.35 -15.02 -14.29
CA ASN A 4 -5.19 -13.68 -13.73
C ASN A 4 -6.54 -13.16 -13.22
N ILE A 5 -6.51 -12.45 -12.09
CA ILE A 5 -7.54 -11.48 -11.71
C ILE A 5 -6.98 -10.11 -12.07
N THR A 6 -7.69 -9.33 -12.88
CA THR A 6 -7.33 -7.94 -13.16
C THR A 6 -8.38 -7.02 -12.54
N LEU A 7 -7.93 -6.17 -11.63
CA LEU A 7 -8.78 -5.28 -10.83
C LEU A 7 -8.46 -3.83 -11.22
N GLY A 8 -9.49 -3.08 -11.60
CA GLY A 8 -9.36 -1.64 -11.70
C GLY A 8 -9.29 -1.04 -10.30
N VAL A 9 -8.44 -0.05 -10.10
CA VAL A 9 -8.28 0.64 -8.83
C VAL A 9 -8.35 2.14 -9.08
N ARG A 10 -9.32 2.77 -8.41
CA ARG A 10 -9.47 4.22 -8.37
C ARG A 10 -9.00 4.74 -7.02
N CYS A 11 -8.07 5.68 -7.05
CA CYS A 11 -7.57 6.30 -5.82
C CYS A 11 -8.24 7.66 -5.62
N VAL A 12 -8.93 7.80 -4.49
CA VAL A 12 -9.42 9.08 -3.98
C VAL A 12 -8.40 9.56 -2.95
N CYS A 13 -7.77 10.70 -3.21
CA CYS A 13 -6.69 11.25 -2.39
C CYS A 13 -7.20 12.45 -1.60
N ASP A 14 -7.14 12.37 -0.28
CA ASP A 14 -7.66 13.44 0.57
C ASP A 14 -6.70 14.63 0.68
N THR A 15 -7.23 15.75 1.19
CA THR A 15 -6.47 16.99 1.38
C THR A 15 -5.27 16.77 2.31
N SER A 16 -5.39 15.86 3.28
CA SER A 16 -4.30 15.53 4.20
C SER A 16 -3.12 14.85 3.49
N LEU A 17 -3.38 13.96 2.53
CA LEU A 17 -2.36 13.32 1.70
C LEU A 17 -1.69 14.37 0.80
N MET A 18 -2.49 15.23 0.17
CA MET A 18 -1.99 16.28 -0.71
C MET A 18 -1.13 17.29 0.03
N LYS A 19 -1.55 17.71 1.23
CA LYS A 19 -0.78 18.58 2.12
C LYS A 19 0.53 17.95 2.55
N ALA A 20 0.53 16.67 2.95
CA ALA A 20 1.75 15.96 3.34
C ALA A 20 2.79 15.92 2.20
N ARG A 21 2.33 15.74 0.96
CA ARG A 21 3.20 15.80 -0.24
C ARG A 21 3.79 17.18 -0.47
N GLN A 22 2.98 18.23 -0.34
CA GLN A 22 3.42 19.62 -0.49
C GLN A 22 4.45 20.01 0.59
N GLU A 23 4.20 19.69 1.85
CA GLU A 23 5.11 20.00 2.98
C GLU A 23 6.48 19.31 2.88
N LYS A 24 6.55 18.21 2.13
CA LYS A 24 7.78 17.47 1.86
C LYS A 24 8.45 17.85 0.54
N ASN A 25 7.91 18.84 -0.18
CA ASN A 25 8.42 19.35 -1.46
C ASN A 25 8.61 18.23 -2.52
N HIS A 26 7.72 17.24 -2.55
CA HIS A 26 7.81 16.19 -3.56
C HIS A 26 7.47 16.73 -4.95
N THR A 27 8.33 16.41 -5.90
CA THR A 27 8.24 16.92 -7.29
C THR A 27 7.51 15.96 -8.21
N THR A 28 7.49 14.67 -7.84
CA THR A 28 6.81 13.62 -8.59
C THR A 28 5.30 13.87 -8.63
N LEU A 29 4.68 13.68 -9.80
CA LEU A 29 3.24 13.83 -9.95
C LEU A 29 2.49 12.77 -9.11
N LEU A 30 1.33 13.13 -8.56
CA LEU A 30 0.51 12.22 -7.75
C LEU A 30 0.22 10.91 -8.49
N ARG A 31 -0.10 10.99 -9.78
CA ARG A 31 -0.39 9.82 -10.61
C ARG A 31 0.81 8.88 -10.75
N GLU A 32 2.02 9.42 -10.99
CA GLU A 32 3.26 8.61 -11.05
C GLU A 32 3.50 7.90 -9.70
N TYR A 33 3.27 8.60 -8.58
CA TYR A 33 3.33 7.99 -7.25
C TYR A 33 2.33 6.83 -7.11
N LEU A 34 1.08 7.00 -7.53
CA LEU A 34 0.05 5.97 -7.41
C LEU A 34 0.30 4.74 -8.30
N LEU A 35 0.87 4.93 -9.50
CA LEU A 35 1.28 3.82 -10.37
C LEU A 35 2.37 2.97 -9.71
N ILE A 36 3.36 3.61 -9.08
CA ILE A 36 4.42 2.93 -8.31
C ILE A 36 3.82 2.25 -7.07
N PHE A 37 2.91 2.93 -6.38
CA PHE A 37 2.19 2.39 -5.22
C PHE A 37 1.50 1.07 -5.58
N LEU A 38 0.66 1.06 -6.63
CA LEU A 38 -0.06 -0.15 -7.06
C LEU A 38 0.87 -1.25 -7.58
N SER A 39 1.93 -0.90 -8.31
CA SER A 39 2.95 -1.86 -8.75
C SER A 39 3.62 -2.55 -7.55
N THR A 40 3.82 -1.83 -6.46
CA THR A 40 4.36 -2.40 -5.20
C THR A 40 3.33 -3.26 -4.48
N VAL A 41 2.05 -2.90 -4.53
CA VAL A 41 0.95 -3.73 -3.99
C VAL A 41 0.85 -5.05 -4.77
N GLU A 42 0.94 -5.04 -6.10
CA GLU A 42 1.05 -6.26 -6.90
C GLU A 42 2.25 -7.11 -6.49
N LEU A 43 3.42 -6.47 -6.30
CA LEU A 43 4.64 -7.14 -5.86
C LEU A 43 4.45 -7.86 -4.53
N TYR A 44 3.62 -7.33 -3.62
CA TYR A 44 3.31 -7.93 -2.31
C TYR A 44 2.28 -9.07 -2.41
N LEU A 45 1.52 -9.13 -3.51
CA LEU A 45 0.55 -10.19 -3.79
C LEU A 45 1.08 -11.27 -4.74
N ARG A 46 2.33 -11.15 -5.21
CA ARG A 46 2.93 -12.02 -6.25
C ARG A 46 2.96 -13.52 -5.93
N GLU A 47 2.92 -13.91 -4.64
CA GLU A 47 2.87 -15.32 -4.27
C GLU A 47 1.52 -15.99 -4.59
N SER A 48 0.51 -15.20 -4.96
CA SER A 48 -0.74 -15.70 -5.53
C SER A 48 -0.49 -16.11 -6.97
N GLN A 49 -0.21 -17.39 -7.22
CA GLN A 49 0.08 -17.89 -8.58
C GLN A 49 -1.17 -18.36 -9.34
N CYS A 50 -2.24 -18.71 -8.63
CA CYS A 50 -3.48 -19.25 -9.20
C CYS A 50 -4.69 -18.73 -8.38
N PRO A 51 -5.12 -17.48 -8.62
CA PRO A 51 -4.73 -16.60 -9.74
C PRO A 51 -3.63 -15.58 -9.39
N LYS A 52 -2.92 -15.06 -10.41
CA LYS A 52 -2.11 -13.84 -10.27
C LYS A 52 -3.01 -12.62 -10.17
N ILE A 53 -2.69 -11.70 -9.27
CA ILE A 53 -3.44 -10.45 -9.10
C ILE A 53 -2.73 -9.34 -9.88
N LYS A 54 -3.48 -8.65 -10.72
CA LYS A 54 -3.06 -7.48 -11.50
C LYS A 54 -3.95 -6.29 -11.16
N LEU A 55 -3.36 -5.15 -10.93
CA LEU A 55 -4.00 -3.92 -10.50
C LEU A 55 -3.77 -2.85 -11.56
N VAL A 56 -4.86 -2.19 -11.96
CA VAL A 56 -4.83 -1.18 -13.01
C VAL A 56 -5.30 0.13 -12.42
N LEU A 57 -4.50 1.19 -12.50
CA LEU A 57 -4.97 2.52 -12.12
C LEU A 57 -5.97 3.03 -13.16
N THR A 58 -7.23 3.21 -12.76
CA THR A 58 -8.33 3.59 -13.65
C THR A 58 -8.85 5.00 -13.38
N GLY A 59 -8.41 5.62 -12.29
CA GLY A 59 -8.66 7.01 -12.04
C GLY A 59 -8.03 7.53 -10.75
N VAL A 60 -7.82 8.84 -10.73
CA VAL A 60 -7.36 9.58 -9.56
C VAL A 60 -8.33 10.74 -9.33
N LYS A 61 -8.77 10.92 -8.09
CA LYS A 61 -9.64 12.04 -7.69
C LYS A 61 -9.09 12.64 -6.41
N GLU A 62 -8.77 13.93 -6.45
CA GLU A 62 -8.45 14.70 -5.26
C GLU A 62 -9.77 15.24 -4.67
N THR A 63 -9.94 15.08 -3.36
CA THR A 63 -11.10 15.64 -2.66
C THR A 63 -10.84 17.05 -2.13
N THR A 64 -11.92 17.75 -1.80
CA THR A 64 -11.86 19.04 -1.08
C THR A 64 -12.18 18.86 0.41
N GLU A 65 -11.83 19.85 1.23
CA GLU A 65 -12.15 19.84 2.66
C GLU A 65 -13.66 19.75 2.90
N GLU A 66 -14.48 20.36 2.02
CA GLU A 66 -15.94 20.26 2.10
C GLU A 66 -16.45 18.85 1.83
N GLU A 67 -15.89 18.17 0.81
CA GLU A 67 -16.22 16.76 0.53
C GLU A 67 -15.86 15.85 1.72
N GLU A 68 -14.74 16.14 2.39
CA GLU A 68 -14.21 15.38 3.54
C GLU A 68 -14.88 15.72 4.87
N SER A 69 -15.58 16.86 4.97
CA SER A 69 -16.26 17.29 6.20
C SER A 69 -17.35 16.32 6.66
N HIS A 70 -17.80 15.46 5.76
CA HIS A 70 -18.77 14.40 6.03
C HIS A 70 -18.15 13.09 6.50
N PHE A 71 -16.82 12.95 6.52
CA PHE A 71 -16.15 11.77 7.06
C PHE A 71 -16.03 11.87 8.58
N GLU A 72 -16.10 10.73 9.26
CA GLU A 72 -16.08 10.69 10.72
C GLU A 72 -14.65 10.83 11.25
N LYS A 73 -14.35 12.02 11.77
CA LYS A 73 -13.07 12.35 12.41
C LYS A 73 -13.26 12.40 13.93
N THR A 74 -12.39 11.73 14.66
CA THR A 74 -12.28 11.83 16.11
C THR A 74 -11.00 12.56 16.48
N GLU A 75 -11.10 13.50 17.41
CA GLU A 75 -9.96 14.23 17.97
C GLU A 75 -9.66 13.71 19.37
N ASN A 76 -8.39 13.43 19.66
CA ASN A 76 -7.98 13.03 21.01
C ASN A 76 -7.71 14.25 21.92
N GLU A 77 -7.43 14.01 23.21
CA GLU A 77 -7.16 15.08 24.19
C GLU A 77 -5.97 15.99 23.85
N LEU A 78 -5.09 15.56 22.93
CA LEU A 78 -3.92 16.32 22.46
C LEU A 78 -4.20 17.07 21.15
N GLY A 79 -5.44 17.06 20.68
CA GLY A 79 -5.86 17.69 19.44
C GLY A 79 -5.43 16.95 18.16
N VAL A 80 -5.08 15.67 18.28
CA VAL A 80 -4.71 14.85 17.11
C VAL A 80 -5.97 14.23 16.52
N GLU A 81 -6.27 14.64 15.29
CA GLU A 81 -7.35 14.06 14.50
C GLU A 81 -7.00 12.65 14.01
N THR A 82 -8.01 11.79 14.04
CA THR A 82 -7.99 10.41 13.57
C THR A 82 -9.28 10.11 12.82
N LEU A 83 -9.25 9.20 11.85
CA LEU A 83 -10.46 8.72 11.18
C LEU A 83 -11.01 7.50 11.91
N ASP A 84 -12.31 7.52 12.23
CA ASP A 84 -13.00 6.31 12.64
C ASP A 84 -13.20 5.42 11.41
N PRO A 85 -12.61 4.21 11.35
CA PRO A 85 -12.65 3.39 10.15
C PRO A 85 -14.06 2.91 9.79
N THR A 86 -14.90 2.58 10.79
CA THR A 86 -16.20 1.96 10.55
C THR A 86 -17.18 2.98 9.97
N PHE A 87 -17.29 4.13 10.62
CA PHE A 87 -18.17 5.20 10.15
C PHE A 87 -17.63 5.84 8.87
N THR A 88 -16.32 6.08 8.78
CA THR A 88 -15.71 6.66 7.58
C THR A 88 -15.89 5.76 6.37
N LEU A 89 -15.77 4.43 6.49
CA LEU A 89 -15.97 3.53 5.34
C LEU A 89 -17.40 3.63 4.79
N GLY A 90 -18.42 3.62 5.65
CA GLY A 90 -19.81 3.77 5.22
C GLY A 90 -20.13 5.14 4.62
N LEU A 91 -19.59 6.22 5.21
CA LEU A 91 -19.74 7.58 4.69
C LEU A 91 -19.01 7.75 3.36
N PHE A 92 -17.82 7.18 3.24
CA PHE A 92 -17.04 7.15 2.00
C PHE A 92 -17.77 6.37 0.91
N GLN A 93 -18.34 5.20 1.22
CA GLN A 93 -19.16 4.45 0.27
C GLN A 93 -20.29 5.32 -0.30
N HIS A 94 -21.05 6.00 0.57
CA HIS A 94 -22.11 6.92 0.14
C HIS A 94 -21.60 8.10 -0.67
N TRP A 95 -20.39 8.59 -0.39
CA TRP A 95 -19.75 9.63 -1.19
C TRP A 95 -19.39 9.10 -2.58
N VAL A 96 -18.82 7.89 -2.67
CA VAL A 96 -18.47 7.23 -3.94
C VAL A 96 -19.73 7.04 -4.79
N GLU A 97 -20.82 6.51 -4.24
CA GLU A 97 -22.11 6.31 -4.94
C GLU A 97 -22.69 7.59 -5.57
N ARG A 98 -22.42 8.75 -4.96
CA ARG A 98 -22.93 10.04 -5.45
C ARG A 98 -22.01 10.74 -6.43
N ASN A 99 -20.70 10.63 -6.22
CA ASN A 99 -19.71 11.47 -6.90
C ASN A 99 -18.93 10.73 -7.98
N ILE A 100 -18.82 9.42 -7.86
CA ILE A 100 -18.11 8.58 -8.81
C ILE A 100 -19.16 7.84 -9.63
N LYS A 101 -19.20 8.16 -10.93
CA LYS A 101 -19.94 7.32 -11.87
C LYS A 101 -19.21 5.99 -11.94
N PHE A 102 -19.79 4.95 -11.32
CA PHE A 102 -19.34 3.59 -11.50
C PHE A 102 -19.50 3.21 -12.97
N GLU A 103 -18.45 3.35 -13.75
CA GLU A 103 -18.18 2.39 -14.81
C GLU A 103 -17.64 1.15 -14.11
N ASN A 104 -18.53 0.43 -13.41
CA ASN A 104 -18.60 -1.01 -13.15
C ASN A 104 -17.32 -1.82 -12.79
N ASP A 105 -16.13 -1.22 -12.66
CA ASP A 105 -14.86 -1.87 -13.03
C ASP A 105 -13.73 -1.66 -12.00
N ASP A 106 -14.01 -0.96 -10.88
CA ASP A 106 -12.99 -0.41 -10.00
C ASP A 106 -13.26 -0.62 -8.50
N ILE A 107 -12.24 -1.08 -7.78
CA ILE A 107 -12.14 -0.87 -6.33
C ILE A 107 -11.79 0.61 -6.09
N VAL A 108 -12.49 1.26 -5.17
CA VAL A 108 -12.22 2.66 -4.82
C VAL A 108 -11.57 2.74 -3.45
N PHE A 109 -10.34 3.25 -3.39
CA PHE A 109 -9.64 3.47 -2.14
C PHE A 109 -9.58 4.96 -1.78
N LEU A 110 -9.94 5.29 -0.54
CA LEU A 110 -9.56 6.57 0.08
C LEU A 110 -8.13 6.44 0.61
N LEU A 111 -7.23 7.29 0.11
CA LEU A 111 -5.87 7.45 0.58
C LEU A 111 -5.77 8.71 1.42
N THR A 112 -5.28 8.55 2.65
CA THR A 112 -5.23 9.62 3.66
C THR A 112 -3.92 9.60 4.43
N SER A 113 -3.41 10.76 4.84
CA SER A 113 -2.27 10.83 5.78
C SER A 113 -2.73 10.85 7.25
N ILE A 114 -4.04 11.04 7.50
CA ILE A 114 -4.66 10.98 8.82
C ILE A 114 -4.55 9.57 9.39
N GLN A 115 -4.32 9.48 10.70
CA GLN A 115 -4.28 8.18 11.37
C GLN A 115 -5.66 7.55 11.39
N ILE A 116 -5.77 6.31 10.93
CA ILE A 116 -6.99 5.51 11.09
C ILE A 116 -6.93 4.87 12.48
N LYS A 117 -7.98 5.03 13.27
CA LYS A 117 -8.02 4.47 14.63
C LYS A 117 -9.40 3.89 14.92
N ASP A 118 -9.43 2.57 15.08
CA ASP A 118 -10.61 1.89 15.60
C ASP A 118 -10.69 2.12 17.12
N HIS A 119 -11.73 2.83 17.55
CA HIS A 119 -11.98 3.12 18.96
C HIS A 119 -12.87 2.07 19.64
N VAL A 120 -13.49 1.18 18.86
CA VAL A 120 -14.44 0.17 19.33
C VAL A 120 -13.78 -1.22 19.39
N GLY A 121 -12.89 -1.52 18.45
CA GLY A 121 -12.15 -2.77 18.34
C GLY A 121 -10.63 -2.61 18.45
N THR A 122 -9.91 -3.74 18.37
CA THR A 122 -8.44 -3.75 18.34
C THR A 122 -7.86 -3.65 16.93
N GLY A 123 -8.71 -3.49 15.89
CA GLY A 123 -8.34 -3.30 14.48
C GLY A 123 -7.13 -4.11 14.01
N ILE A 124 -7.34 -5.28 13.40
CA ILE A 124 -6.25 -6.18 12.97
C ILE A 124 -5.30 -5.47 11.99
N SER A 125 -5.87 -4.72 11.04
CA SER A 125 -5.14 -3.81 10.16
C SER A 125 -5.18 -2.39 10.72
N LYS A 126 -4.04 -1.90 11.22
CA LYS A 126 -3.96 -0.59 11.90
C LYS A 126 -4.18 0.63 10.99
N ASN A 127 -3.95 0.48 9.69
CA ASN A 127 -3.87 1.59 8.73
C ASN A 127 -4.65 1.28 7.45
N GLY A 128 -5.60 0.35 7.52
CA GLY A 128 -6.47 0.05 6.40
C GLY A 128 -7.73 -0.65 6.85
N TYR A 129 -8.83 -0.39 6.16
CA TYR A 129 -10.14 -0.93 6.49
C TYR A 129 -10.97 -1.13 5.22
N SER A 130 -11.69 -2.25 5.11
CA SER A 130 -12.49 -2.61 3.94
C SER A 130 -13.55 -3.63 4.31
N TYR A 131 -14.55 -3.82 3.44
CA TYR A 131 -15.48 -4.92 3.54
C TYR A 131 -14.80 -6.26 3.20
N PHE A 132 -15.27 -7.35 3.80
CA PHE A 132 -14.77 -8.70 3.54
C PHE A 132 -15.55 -9.33 2.40
N ASP A 133 -14.85 -9.87 1.39
CA ASP A 133 -15.46 -10.62 0.27
C ASP A 133 -16.50 -9.84 -0.58
N GLU A 134 -16.37 -8.51 -0.64
CA GLU A 134 -17.33 -7.64 -1.32
C GLU A 134 -16.71 -6.88 -2.50
N ILE A 135 -15.65 -7.41 -3.14
CA ILE A 135 -14.91 -6.69 -4.17
C ILE A 135 -15.76 -6.23 -5.38
N CYS A 136 -16.82 -6.97 -5.71
CA CYS A 136 -17.69 -6.70 -6.85
C CYS A 136 -18.99 -5.96 -6.51
N SER A 137 -19.30 -5.82 -5.22
CA SER A 137 -20.56 -5.27 -4.70
C SER A 137 -20.31 -4.00 -3.89
N LEU A 138 -19.31 -4.00 -3.03
CA LEU A 138 -18.91 -2.91 -2.13
C LEU A 138 -17.37 -2.76 -2.12
N GLY A 139 -16.75 -2.71 -3.30
CA GLY A 139 -15.31 -2.58 -3.48
C GLY A 139 -14.77 -1.21 -3.05
N VAL A 140 -14.92 -0.87 -1.78
CA VAL A 140 -14.42 0.37 -1.18
C VAL A 140 -13.50 0.06 -0.01
N GLY A 141 -12.45 0.85 0.13
CA GLY A 141 -11.50 0.70 1.23
C GLY A 141 -10.86 2.00 1.65
N LEU A 142 -10.36 2.02 2.87
CA LEU A 142 -9.56 3.10 3.45
C LEU A 142 -8.13 2.59 3.59
N VAL A 143 -7.15 3.42 3.23
CA VAL A 143 -5.73 3.13 3.47
C VAL A 143 -5.04 4.41 3.90
N ARG A 144 -4.32 4.34 5.03
CA ARG A 144 -3.41 5.41 5.41
C ARG A 144 -2.10 5.26 4.66
N ASP A 145 -1.70 6.33 3.99
CA ASP A 145 -0.41 6.49 3.36
C ASP A 145 0.12 7.89 3.63
N SER A 146 1.41 8.04 3.85
CA SER A 146 2.02 9.36 4.04
C SER A 146 2.11 10.18 2.76
N GLY A 147 1.86 9.58 1.60
CA GLY A 147 1.97 10.19 0.28
C GLY A 147 3.40 10.34 -0.21
N VAL A 148 4.41 9.93 0.57
CA VAL A 148 5.81 10.31 0.34
C VAL A 148 6.80 9.15 0.37
N LYS A 149 6.37 7.99 0.89
CA LYS A 149 7.26 6.84 1.08
C LYS A 149 6.59 5.47 0.99
N PHE A 150 5.38 5.41 0.44
CA PHE A 150 4.68 4.14 0.16
C PHE A 150 4.41 3.31 1.43
N ASP A 151 4.25 3.95 2.60
CA ASP A 151 4.00 3.24 3.86
C ASP A 151 2.56 2.71 3.99
N GLY A 152 1.68 3.05 3.04
CA GLY A 152 0.37 2.45 2.86
C GLY A 152 0.33 1.12 2.08
N VAL A 153 1.41 0.74 1.38
CA VAL A 153 1.40 -0.39 0.43
C VAL A 153 0.97 -1.71 1.08
N ILE A 154 1.55 -2.03 2.25
CA ILE A 154 1.22 -3.27 2.97
C ILE A 154 -0.26 -3.32 3.34
N TYR A 155 -0.83 -2.17 3.71
CA TYR A 155 -2.22 -2.07 4.16
C TYR A 155 -3.19 -2.16 2.98
N MET A 156 -2.87 -1.58 1.82
CA MET A 156 -3.67 -1.80 0.61
C MET A 156 -3.62 -3.26 0.17
N ALA A 157 -2.44 -3.89 0.18
CA ALA A 157 -2.31 -5.32 -0.14
C ALA A 157 -3.19 -6.19 0.78
N GLN A 158 -3.20 -5.89 2.09
CA GLN A 158 -4.11 -6.53 3.04
C GLN A 158 -5.59 -6.29 2.69
N GLN A 159 -5.99 -5.05 2.40
CA GLN A 159 -7.39 -4.75 2.10
C GLN A 159 -7.84 -5.42 0.80
N ILE A 160 -6.99 -5.48 -0.23
CA ILE A 160 -7.30 -6.21 -1.46
C ILE A 160 -7.45 -7.72 -1.18
N ALA A 161 -6.53 -8.31 -0.43
CA ALA A 161 -6.65 -9.72 -0.05
C ALA A 161 -7.92 -9.99 0.78
N HIS A 162 -8.27 -9.08 1.69
CA HIS A 162 -9.48 -9.14 2.52
C HIS A 162 -10.77 -9.03 1.70
N MET A 163 -10.82 -8.10 0.74
CA MET A 163 -11.93 -7.96 -0.21
C MET A 163 -12.04 -9.15 -1.17
N LEU A 164 -10.94 -9.89 -1.40
CA LEU A 164 -10.90 -11.15 -2.13
C LEU A 164 -11.16 -12.38 -1.22
N GLY A 165 -11.73 -12.17 -0.03
CA GLY A 165 -12.16 -13.25 0.86
C GLY A 165 -11.05 -13.89 1.69
N SER A 166 -9.83 -13.32 1.73
CA SER A 166 -8.79 -13.83 2.62
C SER A 166 -9.13 -13.51 4.08
N PRO A 167 -9.16 -14.51 4.98
CA PRO A 167 -9.30 -14.26 6.39
C PRO A 167 -8.04 -13.60 6.95
N TRP A 168 -8.18 -12.99 8.13
CA TRP A 168 -7.06 -12.57 8.95
C TRP A 168 -6.34 -13.79 9.55
N ASP A 169 -5.01 -13.75 9.56
CA ASP A 169 -4.18 -14.79 10.18
C ASP A 169 -4.15 -14.59 11.71
N ILE A 170 -5.28 -14.81 12.37
CA ILE A 170 -5.45 -14.66 13.84
C ILE A 170 -6.27 -15.79 14.48
N THR A 171 -6.65 -16.81 13.69
CA THR A 171 -7.54 -17.89 14.13
C THR A 171 -6.78 -19.19 14.28
N ASN A 172 -7.34 -20.21 14.95
CA ASN A 172 -6.70 -21.52 14.99
C ASN A 172 -6.58 -22.18 13.60
N ALA A 173 -7.49 -21.86 12.68
CA ALA A 173 -7.45 -22.37 11.31
C ALA A 173 -6.40 -21.65 10.46
N CYS A 174 -6.19 -20.36 10.71
CA CYS A 174 -5.20 -19.50 10.07
C CYS A 174 -4.36 -18.83 11.17
N PRO A 175 -3.39 -19.56 11.76
CA PRO A 175 -2.67 -19.10 12.93
C PRO A 175 -1.81 -17.89 12.62
N GLU A 176 -1.72 -17.00 13.60
CA GLU A 176 -0.88 -15.81 13.52
C GLU A 176 0.58 -16.19 13.30
N SER A 177 1.19 -15.52 12.32
CA SER A 177 2.64 -15.51 12.18
C SER A 177 3.09 -14.07 11.92
N ASP A 178 4.17 -13.63 12.57
CA ASP A 178 4.76 -12.29 12.38
C ASP A 178 5.35 -12.05 10.98
N LYS A 179 5.00 -12.90 10.02
CA LYS A 179 5.59 -12.97 8.70
C LYS A 179 4.56 -12.96 7.59
N THR A 180 3.26 -13.08 7.86
CA THR A 180 2.27 -13.17 6.79
C THR A 180 1.53 -11.86 6.56
N LEU A 181 1.00 -11.69 5.34
CA LEU A 181 0.33 -10.47 4.91
C LEU A 181 -0.88 -10.17 5.79
N MET A 182 -1.66 -11.19 6.14
CA MET A 182 -2.92 -11.02 6.87
C MET A 182 -2.75 -11.09 8.41
N ALA A 183 -1.52 -10.99 8.92
CA ALA A 183 -1.25 -10.91 10.35
C ALA A 183 -1.30 -9.46 10.87
N PRO A 184 -1.53 -9.22 12.18
CA PRO A 184 -1.48 -7.88 12.78
C PRO A 184 -0.12 -7.18 12.61
N VAL A 185 0.97 -7.95 12.64
CA VAL A 185 2.32 -7.49 12.31
C VAL A 185 2.71 -8.08 10.96
N SER A 186 2.41 -7.33 9.91
CA SER A 186 2.31 -7.85 8.55
C SER A 186 3.63 -7.78 7.79
N LYS A 187 3.84 -8.75 6.90
CA LYS A 187 4.92 -8.77 5.89
C LYS A 187 4.36 -9.31 4.57
N PRO A 188 4.99 -9.04 3.42
CA PRO A 188 4.43 -9.36 2.11
C PRO A 188 4.37 -10.85 1.74
N GLN A 189 4.59 -11.78 2.67
CA GLN A 189 4.50 -13.21 2.41
C GLN A 189 3.04 -13.67 2.57
N LEU A 190 2.51 -14.42 1.61
CA LEU A 190 1.13 -14.90 1.70
C LEU A 190 1.07 -16.20 2.51
N SER A 191 0.13 -16.28 3.46
CA SER A 191 -0.14 -17.51 4.20
C SER A 191 -0.79 -18.56 3.29
N VAL A 192 -0.81 -19.82 3.74
CA VAL A 192 -1.55 -20.88 3.03
C VAL A 192 -3.03 -20.52 2.96
N CYS A 193 -3.60 -19.99 4.05
CA CYS A 193 -4.99 -19.53 4.08
C CYS A 193 -5.28 -18.46 3.03
N THR A 194 -4.42 -17.44 2.91
CA THR A 194 -4.60 -16.41 1.89
C THR A 194 -4.54 -17.01 0.48
N LYS A 195 -3.54 -17.86 0.19
CA LYS A 195 -3.41 -18.50 -1.13
C LYS A 195 -4.63 -19.36 -1.48
N GLU A 196 -5.17 -20.09 -0.51
CA GLU A 196 -6.36 -20.91 -0.69
C GLU A 196 -7.62 -20.07 -0.87
N ALA A 197 -7.81 -19.01 -0.08
CA ALA A 197 -8.95 -18.11 -0.19
C ALA A 197 -8.99 -17.43 -1.57
N LEU A 198 -7.86 -16.88 -2.02
CA LEU A 198 -7.72 -16.26 -3.35
C LEU A 198 -8.04 -17.26 -4.48
N ARG A 199 -7.63 -18.52 -4.33
CA ARG A 199 -7.95 -19.58 -5.29
C ARG A 199 -9.44 -19.92 -5.27
N GLN A 200 -10.05 -20.03 -4.10
CA GLN A 200 -11.47 -20.37 -3.95
C GLN A 200 -12.35 -19.27 -4.53
N ILE A 201 -12.09 -18.01 -4.18
CA ILE A 201 -12.91 -16.89 -4.65
C ILE A 201 -12.88 -16.77 -6.16
N TYR A 202 -11.70 -16.97 -6.76
CA TYR A 202 -11.55 -16.96 -8.21
C TYR A 202 -12.38 -18.07 -8.86
N ASN A 203 -12.22 -19.32 -8.40
CA ASN A 203 -12.94 -20.46 -8.98
C ASN A 203 -14.46 -20.31 -8.88
N ASN A 204 -14.94 -19.79 -7.75
CA ASN A 204 -16.37 -19.59 -7.50
C ASN A 204 -16.97 -18.50 -8.40
N ASN A 205 -16.17 -17.48 -8.75
CA ASN A 205 -16.66 -16.31 -9.48
C ASN A 205 -16.19 -16.21 -10.93
N THR A 206 -15.53 -17.24 -11.48
CA THR A 206 -15.10 -17.29 -12.90
C THR A 206 -16.20 -17.02 -13.94
N LYS A 207 -17.48 -17.11 -13.57
CA LYS A 207 -18.62 -16.83 -14.47
C LYS A 207 -19.23 -15.44 -14.26
N ASP A 208 -18.82 -14.73 -13.22
CA ASP A 208 -19.33 -13.41 -12.91
C ASP A 208 -18.71 -12.38 -13.88
N ALA A 209 -19.53 -11.43 -14.33
CA ALA A 209 -19.11 -10.39 -15.24
C ALA A 209 -18.05 -9.46 -14.64
N CYS A 210 -18.04 -9.25 -13.32
CA CYS A 210 -17.05 -8.44 -12.61
C CYS A 210 -15.63 -9.02 -12.69
N TRP A 211 -15.51 -10.35 -12.63
CA TRP A 211 -14.22 -11.06 -12.55
C TRP A 211 -13.56 -11.31 -13.91
N ASN A 212 -14.31 -11.14 -15.00
CA ASN A 212 -13.85 -11.37 -16.37
C ASN A 212 -13.60 -10.07 -17.16
N LYS A 213 -13.53 -8.94 -16.47
CA LYS A 213 -13.33 -7.64 -17.13
C LYS A 213 -11.87 -7.39 -17.47
N THR A 214 -11.69 -6.48 -18.40
CA THR A 214 -10.39 -5.89 -18.73
C THR A 214 -10.47 -4.40 -18.43
N PRO A 215 -10.15 -3.98 -17.19
CA PRO A 215 -10.13 -2.57 -16.82
C PRO A 215 -9.26 -1.78 -17.78
N LYS A 216 -9.74 -0.61 -18.20
CA LYS A 216 -8.98 0.27 -19.09
C LYS A 216 -8.04 1.11 -18.24
N PRO A 217 -6.71 1.01 -18.43
CA PRO A 217 -5.78 1.87 -17.73
C PRO A 217 -6.03 3.33 -18.10
N ASP A 218 -5.99 4.20 -17.09
CA ASP A 218 -5.93 5.66 -17.27
C ASP A 218 -4.56 6.06 -17.86
N GLU A 219 -3.52 5.27 -17.55
CA GLU A 219 -2.18 5.34 -18.12
C GLU A 219 -1.47 3.98 -17.96
N SER A 220 -0.57 3.63 -18.89
CA SER A 220 0.20 2.39 -18.78
C SER A 220 1.21 2.48 -17.64
N SER A 221 1.10 1.59 -16.65
CA SER A 221 2.19 1.36 -15.69
C SER A 221 3.39 0.77 -16.41
N ASN A 222 4.59 1.24 -16.06
CA ASN A 222 5.85 0.64 -16.51
C ASN A 222 6.42 -0.36 -15.48
N GLY A 223 5.67 -0.73 -14.44
CA GLY A 223 6.12 -1.62 -13.38
C GLY A 223 7.18 -1.01 -12.45
N SER A 224 7.31 0.33 -12.41
CA SER A 224 8.25 1.01 -11.54
C SER A 224 8.00 0.70 -10.06
N LEU A 225 9.09 0.54 -9.32
CA LEU A 225 9.09 0.29 -7.88
C LEU A 225 9.64 1.51 -7.12
N PRO A 226 9.43 1.62 -5.80
CA PRO A 226 9.85 2.76 -5.00
C PRO A 226 11.33 3.14 -5.15
N ALA A 227 12.22 2.18 -5.44
CA ALA A 227 13.62 2.47 -5.72
C ALA A 227 13.82 3.43 -6.91
N THR A 228 12.98 3.39 -7.96
CA THR A 228 13.06 4.33 -9.09
C THR A 228 12.53 5.72 -8.70
N TYR A 229 11.48 5.78 -7.89
CA TYR A 229 10.97 7.04 -7.31
C TYR A 229 12.06 7.79 -6.53
N PHE A 230 12.79 7.08 -5.68
CA PHE A 230 13.84 7.66 -4.84
C PHE A 230 15.17 7.94 -5.58
N GLN A 231 15.24 7.74 -6.89
CA GLN A 231 16.31 8.32 -7.71
C GLN A 231 16.12 9.82 -7.93
N LYS A 232 14.87 10.30 -7.87
CA LYS A 232 14.50 11.71 -8.07
C LYS A 232 14.17 12.41 -6.75
N GLU A 233 13.85 11.65 -5.71
CA GLU A 233 13.34 12.15 -4.43
C GLU A 233 14.28 11.75 -3.27
N ASN A 234 14.43 12.61 -2.26
CA ASN A 234 15.32 12.32 -1.13
C ASN A 234 14.68 11.33 -0.13
N TYR A 235 15.09 10.07 -0.17
CA TYR A 235 14.58 9.01 0.71
C TYR A 235 14.71 9.32 2.21
N CYS A 236 15.88 9.75 2.66
CA CYS A 236 16.13 9.99 4.07
C CYS A 236 15.28 11.15 4.63
N PHE A 237 15.04 12.18 3.82
CA PHE A 237 14.16 13.30 4.16
C PHE A 237 12.69 12.87 4.35
N THR A 238 12.21 11.88 3.59
CA THR A 238 10.85 11.33 3.75
C THR A 238 10.70 10.48 5.01
N GLN A 239 11.79 9.85 5.48
CA GLN A 239 11.80 9.15 6.76
C GLN A 239 11.71 10.12 7.93
N ARG A 240 12.63 11.10 7.98
CA ARG A 240 12.66 12.17 8.98
C ARG A 240 13.35 13.41 8.42
N GLN A 241 12.66 14.55 8.47
CA GLN A 241 13.18 15.84 7.97
C GLN A 241 14.50 16.23 8.63
N GLU A 242 14.71 15.89 9.91
CA GLU A 242 15.94 16.24 10.63
C GLU A 242 17.11 15.34 10.26
N ARG A 243 16.92 14.32 9.41
CA ARG A 243 17.96 13.38 8.97
C ARG A 243 17.95 13.19 7.45
N PRO A 244 18.23 14.24 6.66
CA PRO A 244 18.08 14.18 5.21
C PRO A 244 19.25 13.51 4.48
N PHE A 245 20.31 13.12 5.17
CA PHE A 245 21.53 12.59 4.54
C PHE A 245 21.63 11.09 4.73
N GLU A 246 22.07 10.36 3.70
CA GLU A 246 22.58 9.02 3.91
C GLU A 246 23.84 9.09 4.78
N CYS A 247 23.97 8.18 5.74
CA CYS A 247 25.10 8.18 6.66
C CYS A 247 26.39 7.82 5.89
N PRO A 248 27.48 8.60 6.03
CA PRO A 248 28.72 8.37 5.30
C PRO A 248 29.48 7.16 5.84
N GLU A 249 30.41 6.63 5.04
CA GLU A 249 31.37 5.61 5.50
C GLU A 249 32.11 6.08 6.76
N GLY A 250 32.32 5.16 7.70
CA GLY A 250 32.86 5.46 9.03
C GLY A 250 31.82 5.92 10.07
N ASN A 251 30.58 6.22 9.66
CA ASN A 251 29.48 6.42 10.61
C ASN A 251 29.01 5.08 11.20
N LYS A 252 28.64 5.06 12.48
CA LYS A 252 28.12 3.86 13.17
C LYS A 252 26.84 3.26 12.54
N ASN A 253 26.07 4.06 11.81
CA ASN A 253 24.84 3.65 11.14
C ASN A 253 25.03 3.39 9.64
N TYR A 254 26.26 3.51 9.12
CA TYR A 254 26.56 3.20 7.74
C TYR A 254 26.34 1.70 7.44
N ILE A 255 25.72 1.40 6.30
CA ILE A 255 25.45 0.04 5.86
C ILE A 255 26.07 -0.16 4.48
N ALA A 256 27.26 -0.76 4.44
CA ALA A 256 27.95 -1.08 3.18
C ALA A 256 27.29 -2.24 2.41
N ASN A 257 26.61 -3.14 3.14
CA ASN A 257 26.11 -4.38 2.57
C ASN A 257 24.65 -4.24 2.12
N ALA A 258 24.46 -4.10 0.80
CA ALA A 258 23.15 -4.00 0.16
C ALA A 258 22.23 -5.21 0.46
N THR A 259 22.78 -6.41 0.75
CA THR A 259 21.95 -7.60 1.09
C THR A 259 21.16 -7.43 2.37
N ARG A 260 21.55 -6.46 3.22
CA ARG A 260 20.82 -6.14 4.46
C ARG A 260 19.54 -5.36 4.19
N CYS A 261 19.33 -4.84 2.98
CA CYS A 261 18.15 -4.06 2.60
C CYS A 261 17.84 -2.93 3.58
N ARG A 262 18.89 -2.26 4.07
CA ARG A 262 18.79 -1.14 4.99
C ARG A 262 19.77 -0.04 4.64
N VAL A 263 19.38 1.19 4.93
CA VAL A 263 20.19 2.40 4.77
C VAL A 263 20.21 3.19 6.08
N GLY A 264 21.34 3.82 6.39
CA GLY A 264 21.44 4.75 7.50
C GLY A 264 21.06 6.16 7.04
N CYS A 265 20.17 6.83 7.78
CA CYS A 265 19.85 8.25 7.57
C CYS A 265 20.33 9.08 8.78
N CYS A 266 21.06 10.14 8.50
CA CYS A 266 21.85 10.94 9.43
C CYS A 266 21.48 12.44 9.38
N THR A 267 21.71 13.15 10.49
CA THR A 267 21.42 14.59 10.62
C THR A 267 22.28 15.48 9.72
N ASN A 268 23.49 15.02 9.41
CA ASN A 268 24.45 15.65 8.52
C ASN A 268 25.36 14.54 7.93
N ASN A 269 26.30 14.93 7.07
CA ASN A 269 27.17 14.00 6.35
C ASN A 269 28.54 13.78 7.04
N THR A 270 28.58 13.72 8.38
CA THR A 270 29.82 13.47 9.15
C THR A 270 29.83 12.08 9.81
N SER A 271 31.02 11.57 10.13
CA SER A 271 31.17 10.23 10.74
C SER A 271 30.59 10.14 12.16
N ASP A 272 30.51 11.25 12.88
CA ASP A 272 29.94 11.36 14.23
C ASP A 272 28.43 11.70 14.23
N ALA A 273 27.83 11.90 13.06
CA ALA A 273 26.43 12.26 12.91
C ALA A 273 25.47 11.29 13.62
N ARG A 274 24.45 11.85 14.28
CA ARG A 274 23.35 11.04 14.81
C ARG A 274 22.50 10.53 13.65
N GLY A 275 22.18 9.24 13.66
CA GLY A 275 21.36 8.62 12.62
C GLY A 275 20.61 7.40 13.11
N PHE A 276 19.72 6.91 12.26
CA PHE A 276 18.97 5.67 12.43
C PHE A 276 18.99 4.86 11.13
N THR A 277 18.76 3.56 11.24
CA THR A 277 18.69 2.67 10.08
C THR A 277 17.24 2.41 9.70
N TYR A 278 16.94 2.55 8.42
CA TYR A 278 15.63 2.30 7.82
C TYR A 278 15.73 1.18 6.78
N PRO A 279 14.63 0.49 6.44
CA PRO A 279 14.57 -0.30 5.20
C PRO A 279 15.02 0.52 4.01
N VAL A 280 15.60 -0.08 2.98
CA VAL A 280 15.72 0.60 1.68
C VAL A 280 14.36 0.56 0.96
N PRO A 281 14.13 1.44 -0.03
CA PRO A 281 12.96 1.33 -0.90
C PRO A 281 12.84 -0.03 -1.57
N ASP A 282 11.60 -0.50 -1.74
CA ASP A 282 11.34 -1.71 -2.50
C ASP A 282 11.83 -1.56 -3.95
N GLY A 283 12.43 -2.62 -4.50
CA GLY A 283 13.09 -2.58 -5.80
C GLY A 283 14.58 -2.25 -5.76
N THR A 284 15.15 -1.90 -4.60
CA THR A 284 16.59 -1.63 -4.48
C THR A 284 17.38 -2.91 -4.73
N ALA A 285 18.34 -2.89 -5.66
CA ALA A 285 19.19 -4.04 -5.95
C ALA A 285 19.99 -4.47 -4.72
N CYS A 286 20.01 -5.78 -4.42
CA CYS A 286 20.69 -6.33 -3.25
C CYS A 286 21.54 -7.57 -3.57
N GLY A 287 21.70 -7.90 -4.84
CA GLY A 287 22.53 -8.99 -5.37
C GLY A 287 22.12 -9.33 -6.80
N ASP A 288 22.78 -10.33 -7.38
CA ASP A 288 22.45 -10.82 -8.73
C ASP A 288 20.99 -11.29 -8.77
N GLU A 289 20.20 -10.68 -9.66
CA GLU A 289 18.76 -10.95 -9.85
C GLU A 289 17.92 -10.85 -8.56
N LYS A 290 18.36 -10.02 -7.61
CA LYS A 290 17.69 -9.83 -6.33
C LYS A 290 17.45 -8.35 -6.02
N ILE A 291 16.27 -8.10 -5.48
CA ILE A 291 15.85 -6.79 -5.00
C ILE A 291 15.37 -6.87 -3.55
N CYS A 292 15.42 -5.74 -2.86
CA CYS A 292 14.83 -5.58 -1.55
C CYS A 292 13.32 -5.46 -1.65
N ILE A 293 12.62 -6.24 -0.82
CA ILE A 293 11.16 -6.26 -0.72
C ILE A 293 10.81 -6.37 0.76
N ALA A 294 10.17 -5.35 1.32
CA ALA A 294 9.90 -5.22 2.76
C ALA A 294 11.14 -5.51 3.63
N ALA A 295 12.27 -4.89 3.29
CA ALA A 295 13.57 -5.08 3.95
C ALA A 295 14.20 -6.48 3.85
N VAL A 296 13.74 -7.33 2.93
CA VAL A 296 14.29 -8.67 2.68
C VAL A 296 14.83 -8.77 1.25
N CYS A 297 16.09 -9.18 1.12
CA CYS A 297 16.70 -9.41 -0.19
C CYS A 297 16.13 -10.67 -0.83
N SER A 298 15.32 -10.50 -1.87
CA SER A 298 14.49 -11.53 -2.49
C SER A 298 14.82 -11.66 -3.97
N LYS A 299 14.71 -12.86 -4.53
CA LYS A 299 14.84 -13.07 -5.98
C LYS A 299 13.66 -12.41 -6.69
N VAL A 300 13.94 -11.73 -7.81
CA VAL A 300 12.91 -11.37 -8.77
C VAL A 300 12.52 -12.65 -9.50
N SER A 301 11.24 -12.98 -9.59
CA SER A 301 10.85 -14.14 -10.40
C SER A 301 10.94 -13.74 -11.88
N GLU A 302 11.46 -14.62 -12.74
CA GLU A 302 11.62 -14.36 -14.20
C GLU A 302 10.30 -14.00 -14.91
N GLU A 303 9.15 -14.14 -14.23
CA GLU A 303 7.82 -13.80 -14.75
C GLU A 303 7.34 -12.38 -14.35
N ASP A 304 8.12 -11.64 -13.57
CA ASP A 304 7.84 -10.23 -13.19
C ASP A 304 8.51 -9.21 -14.13
N SER A 305 9.23 -9.69 -15.17
CA SER A 305 10.05 -8.89 -16.10
C SER A 305 9.48 -8.71 -17.51
N ASP A 306 8.27 -9.21 -17.78
CA ASP A 306 7.59 -9.12 -19.10
C ASP A 306 6.23 -8.41 -19.02
#